data_AF-A0A437PES3-F1
#
_entry.id   AF-A0A437PES3-F1
#
_cell.length_a   1.000
_cell.length_b   1.000
_cell.length_c   1.000
_cell.angle_alpha   90.00
_cell.angle_beta   90.00
_cell.angle_gamma   90.00
#
_symmetry.space_group_name_H-M   'P 1'
#
loop_
_entity.id
_entity.type
_entity.pdbx_description
1 polymer ?
#
loop_
_entity_poly.entity_id
_entity_poly.type
_entity_poly.pdbx_seq_one_letter_code
_entity_poly.pdbx_strand_id
1 'polypeptide(L)'
;MRRITALALGTSALALAAGAALAQGAAPPDLVEKGRYLATAGDCVACHTAPGGKPYAGGLYINFPGGIGKLSTPNITPDKETGIGAWSDDEFKRAMHEGITRSGSYLYPAFPFPWYTRMTDDDVRAIKAYLFSLEPINAPRKPADIAFPFSIREGLLAWRLAFFTAGRFEPDPKATEQVNRGAYLVGGPGHCGACHNGSKLVGASQWSGYLEGGSIDGWYAPNLSGDDKEGLGLWSEDQLFTYLKTGAAPGRAGVVAGPMRQVIEESLSKMSDGDVRAIAAYLKTLAPKPTYTPDVRSEFKSASTAPGADTYLNRCVACHRPDGQGMPGAIPPLAGNGAVLAKGPETVIRVILGGLDAKGDYAAMPAVGVGMTDAEIAAVTNYVRQTFGNEAPPTAEPGQVAALRAETQTMLAGNAACETVSDPTLAEALKQADAAGQLKDIKAEQMLPRIATLLPAIRQAAPQAGSAALVNGLTATFCQVADRKTVGLDWSTALGTFAGVVYGQLKNPSRVDK
;
A
#
# COMPACT_ATOMS: atom_id res chain seq x y z
N MET A 1 -57.69 79.60 12.00
CA MET A 1 -57.75 78.38 11.15
C MET A 1 -56.46 78.40 10.33
N ARG A 2 -55.38 77.72 10.75
CA ARG A 2 -54.96 76.34 10.38
C ARG A 2 -55.03 76.08 8.87
N ARG A 3 -54.00 75.59 8.16
CA ARG A 3 -52.57 75.30 8.40
C ARG A 3 -51.97 74.96 7.03
N ILE A 4 -50.67 75.21 6.88
CA ILE A 4 -49.81 75.00 5.70
C ILE A 4 -49.42 73.49 5.60
N THR A 5 -48.80 73.13 4.46
CA THR A 5 -47.94 71.98 4.11
C THR A 5 -48.56 70.68 3.58
N ALA A 6 -48.27 70.36 2.32
CA ALA A 6 -48.11 69.00 1.81
C ALA A 6 -47.00 68.99 0.73
N LEU A 7 -45.78 68.71 1.17
CA LEU A 7 -44.60 68.41 0.37
C LEU A 7 -44.27 66.92 0.57
N ALA A 8 -43.83 66.25 -0.49
CA ALA A 8 -43.09 64.98 -0.49
C ALA A 8 -43.86 63.68 -0.12
N LEU A 9 -44.33 62.96 -1.14
CA LEU A 9 -44.59 61.51 -1.11
C LEU A 9 -44.36 60.96 -2.52
N GLY A 10 -43.09 60.68 -2.84
CA GLY A 10 -42.71 60.23 -4.17
C GLY A 10 -41.36 59.51 -4.24
N THR A 11 -40.93 58.84 -3.18
CA THR A 11 -39.65 58.09 -3.14
C THR A 11 -39.69 56.95 -2.11
N SER A 12 -40.64 56.01 -2.22
CA SER A 12 -40.65 54.81 -1.35
C SER A 12 -41.01 53.49 -2.03
N ALA A 13 -41.14 53.44 -3.36
CA ALA A 13 -41.49 52.21 -4.07
C ALA A 13 -40.29 51.47 -4.73
N LEU A 14 -39.05 51.94 -4.56
CA LEU A 14 -37.86 51.36 -5.20
C LEU A 14 -36.84 50.72 -4.23
N ALA A 15 -37.28 50.28 -3.05
CA ALA A 15 -36.40 49.67 -2.04
C ALA A 15 -36.77 48.24 -1.60
N LEU A 16 -37.73 47.57 -2.26
CA LEU A 16 -38.12 46.19 -1.92
C LEU A 16 -37.79 45.13 -2.98
N ALA A 17 -37.09 45.46 -4.06
CA ALA A 17 -36.73 44.51 -5.12
C ALA A 17 -35.23 44.15 -5.18
N ALA A 18 -34.42 44.58 -4.21
CA ALA A 18 -32.95 44.36 -4.22
C ALA A 18 -32.45 43.30 -3.22
N GLY A 19 -33.36 42.58 -2.53
CA GLY A 19 -32.98 41.60 -1.49
C GLY A 19 -32.90 40.14 -1.92
N ALA A 20 -33.18 39.80 -3.19
CA ALA A 20 -33.29 38.41 -3.65
C ALA A 20 -32.12 37.93 -4.55
N ALA A 21 -31.03 38.70 -4.62
CA ALA A 21 -29.83 38.30 -5.34
C ALA A 21 -28.64 38.33 -4.38
N LEU A 22 -27.98 37.17 -4.21
CA LEU A 22 -26.85 36.84 -3.32
C LEU A 22 -27.18 36.01 -2.07
N ALA A 23 -27.98 34.96 -2.23
CA ALA A 23 -27.72 33.71 -1.52
C ALA A 23 -27.45 32.64 -2.60
N GLN A 24 -26.19 32.44 -2.96
CA GLN A 24 -25.77 31.12 -3.46
C GLN A 24 -25.94 30.18 -2.27
N GLY A 25 -27.15 29.63 -2.13
CA GLY A 25 -27.56 28.88 -0.97
C GLY A 25 -26.58 27.74 -0.73
N ALA A 26 -26.08 27.63 0.51
CA ALA A 26 -25.37 26.45 0.95
C ALA A 26 -26.17 25.20 0.55
N ALA A 27 -25.48 24.16 0.10
CA ALA A 27 -26.14 22.93 -0.31
C ALA A 27 -27.06 22.40 0.82
N PRO A 28 -28.20 21.79 0.48
CA PRO A 28 -29.10 21.20 1.46
C PRO A 28 -28.33 20.28 2.45
N PRO A 29 -28.61 20.33 3.77
CA PRO A 29 -27.86 19.57 4.77
C PRO A 29 -27.82 18.06 4.53
N ASP A 30 -28.89 17.50 3.97
CA ASP A 30 -29.02 16.09 3.58
C ASP A 30 -28.07 15.73 2.42
N LEU A 31 -27.91 16.61 1.44
CA LEU A 31 -26.97 16.43 0.34
C LEU A 31 -25.51 16.46 0.81
N VAL A 32 -25.19 17.38 1.74
CA VAL A 32 -23.86 17.47 2.35
C VAL A 32 -23.56 16.23 3.17
N GLU A 33 -24.50 15.73 3.97
CA GLU A 33 -24.29 14.52 4.76
C GLU A 33 -24.14 13.27 3.88
N LYS A 34 -24.96 13.15 2.82
CA LYS A 34 -24.79 12.10 1.80
C LYS A 34 -23.39 12.18 1.17
N GLY A 35 -22.93 13.39 0.87
CA GLY A 35 -21.58 13.64 0.35
C GLY A 35 -20.47 13.23 1.31
N ARG A 36 -20.62 13.56 2.59
CA ARG A 36 -19.69 13.17 3.66
C ARG A 36 -19.60 11.65 3.76
N TYR A 37 -20.75 10.97 3.74
CA TYR A 37 -20.84 9.52 3.75
C TYR A 37 -20.11 8.89 2.56
N LEU A 38 -20.38 9.37 1.34
CA LEU A 38 -19.77 8.84 0.13
C LEU A 38 -18.27 9.17 0.00
N ALA A 39 -17.83 10.34 0.47
CA ALA A 39 -16.41 10.68 0.54
C ALA A 39 -15.66 9.80 1.57
N THR A 40 -16.35 9.39 2.64
CA THR A 40 -15.85 8.42 3.61
C THR A 40 -15.77 7.04 2.96
N ALA A 41 -16.86 6.54 2.36
CA ALA A 41 -16.88 5.25 1.67
C ALA A 41 -15.83 5.16 0.53
N GLY A 42 -15.61 6.28 -0.16
CA GLY A 42 -14.60 6.43 -1.21
C GLY A 42 -13.16 6.55 -0.74
N ASP A 43 -12.94 6.58 0.58
CA ASP A 43 -11.65 6.72 1.25
C ASP A 43 -10.88 7.99 0.84
N CYS A 44 -11.60 9.07 0.53
CA CYS A 44 -11.00 10.30 -0.01
C CYS A 44 -9.98 10.92 0.96
N VAL A 45 -10.28 10.90 2.27
CA VAL A 45 -9.42 11.47 3.31
C VAL A 45 -8.09 10.72 3.43
N ALA A 46 -8.07 9.41 3.20
CA ALA A 46 -6.84 8.62 3.25
C ALA A 46 -5.87 9.06 2.17
N CYS A 47 -6.31 9.29 0.95
CA CYS A 47 -5.43 9.75 -0.13
C CYS A 47 -5.10 11.25 -0.04
N HIS A 48 -6.08 12.08 0.33
CA HIS A 48 -5.95 13.54 0.29
C HIS A 48 -5.51 14.17 1.62
N THR A 49 -4.79 13.42 2.46
CA THR A 49 -4.22 13.93 3.71
C THR A 49 -2.80 13.41 3.88
N ALA A 50 -1.82 14.32 3.91
CA ALA A 50 -0.44 13.98 4.23
C ALA A 50 -0.29 13.57 5.72
N PRO A 51 0.74 12.79 6.10
CA PRO A 51 1.07 12.55 7.50
C PRO A 51 1.26 13.87 8.27
N GLY A 52 0.50 14.07 9.36
CA GLY A 52 0.49 15.32 10.14
C GLY A 52 -0.12 16.53 9.40
N GLY A 53 -0.70 16.32 8.22
CA GLY A 53 -1.36 17.35 7.42
C GLY A 53 -2.80 17.59 7.84
N LYS A 54 -3.38 18.68 7.31
CA LYS A 54 -4.81 18.95 7.49
C LYS A 54 -5.65 18.02 6.57
N PRO A 55 -6.81 17.52 7.03
CA PRO A 55 -7.68 16.69 6.21
C PRO A 55 -8.00 17.32 4.85
N TYR A 56 -7.98 16.51 3.79
CA TYR A 56 -8.30 16.91 2.41
C TYR A 56 -7.34 17.92 1.75
N ALA A 57 -6.30 18.39 2.45
CA ALA A 57 -5.32 19.35 1.93
C ALA A 57 -4.27 18.73 0.98
N GLY A 58 -4.34 17.43 0.72
CA GLY A 58 -3.42 16.71 -0.16
C GLY A 58 -2.03 16.48 0.45
N GLY A 59 -1.05 16.27 -0.42
CA GLY A 59 0.37 16.21 -0.05
C GLY A 59 0.90 14.83 0.32
N LEU A 60 0.09 13.78 0.23
CA LEU A 60 0.53 12.38 0.35
C LEU A 60 1.27 11.97 -0.93
N TYR A 61 2.38 11.22 -0.82
CA TYR A 61 3.05 10.63 -1.99
C TYR A 61 2.60 9.19 -2.19
N ILE A 62 2.18 8.87 -3.41
CA ILE A 62 1.89 7.51 -3.88
C ILE A 62 3.08 7.07 -4.72
N ASN A 63 3.72 5.97 -4.32
CA ASN A 63 4.85 5.40 -5.04
C ASN A 63 4.36 4.42 -6.10
N PHE A 64 4.90 4.54 -7.31
CA PHE A 64 4.69 3.55 -8.36
C PHE A 64 5.86 2.57 -8.40
N PRO A 65 5.59 1.27 -8.63
CA PRO A 65 6.64 0.26 -8.71
C PRO A 65 7.52 0.44 -9.95
N GLY A 66 8.68 -0.23 -9.97
CA GLY A 66 9.48 -0.40 -11.19
C GLY A 66 10.13 0.88 -11.74
N GLY A 67 10.42 1.87 -10.88
CA GLY A 67 11.12 3.09 -11.29
C GLY A 67 10.24 4.12 -12.01
N ILE A 68 8.91 3.94 -12.04
CA ILE A 68 7.96 4.92 -12.61
C ILE A 68 7.96 6.24 -11.83
N GLY A 69 8.30 6.20 -10.53
CA GLY A 69 8.42 7.37 -9.68
C GLY A 69 7.26 7.51 -8.69
N LYS A 70 6.93 8.74 -8.28
CA LYS A 70 5.92 9.04 -7.24
C LYS A 70 5.03 10.22 -7.61
N LEU A 71 3.77 10.16 -7.16
CA LEU A 71 2.75 11.17 -7.39
C LEU A 71 2.31 11.78 -6.06
N SER A 72 2.34 13.12 -5.94
CA SER A 72 1.71 13.78 -4.80
C SER A 72 0.20 13.95 -5.01
N THR A 73 -0.63 13.66 -4.02
CA THR A 73 -2.08 13.89 -4.05
C THR A 73 -2.40 15.38 -3.94
N PRO A 74 -3.40 15.90 -4.69
CA PRO A 74 -3.74 17.32 -4.68
C PRO A 74 -4.57 17.70 -3.46
N ASN A 75 -4.61 18.99 -3.13
CA ASN A 75 -5.59 19.58 -2.24
C ASN A 75 -6.98 19.55 -2.90
N ILE A 76 -8.00 19.05 -2.19
CA ILE A 76 -9.39 18.96 -2.67
C ILE A 76 -10.38 19.74 -1.79
N THR A 77 -9.88 20.66 -0.96
CA THR A 77 -10.70 21.66 -0.25
C THR A 77 -11.24 22.72 -1.22
N PRO A 78 -12.22 23.55 -0.82
CA PRO A 78 -12.79 24.58 -1.70
C PRO A 78 -11.90 25.83 -1.84
N ASP A 79 -10.62 25.73 -1.48
CA ASP A 79 -9.64 26.76 -1.79
C ASP A 79 -9.56 27.00 -3.30
N LYS A 80 -9.60 28.27 -3.71
CA LYS A 80 -9.71 28.66 -5.13
C LYS A 80 -8.36 28.63 -5.86
N GLU A 81 -7.25 28.73 -5.13
CA GLU A 81 -5.91 28.83 -5.72
C GLU A 81 -5.22 27.47 -5.82
N THR A 82 -5.30 26.70 -4.74
CA THR A 82 -4.56 25.43 -4.58
C THR A 82 -5.48 24.21 -4.50
N GLY A 83 -6.77 24.42 -4.22
CA GLY A 83 -7.80 23.39 -4.12
C GLY A 83 -8.69 23.26 -5.36
N ILE A 84 -9.92 22.76 -5.15
CA ILE A 84 -10.92 22.57 -6.21
C ILE A 84 -11.98 23.69 -6.25
N GLY A 85 -11.82 24.77 -5.49
CA GLY A 85 -12.83 25.82 -5.32
C GLY A 85 -13.25 26.55 -6.60
N ALA A 86 -12.44 26.48 -7.65
CA ALA A 86 -12.73 27.07 -8.96
C ALA A 86 -13.28 26.06 -10.00
N TRP A 87 -13.54 24.81 -9.60
CA TRP A 87 -14.07 23.77 -10.49
C TRP A 87 -15.60 23.84 -10.55
N SER A 88 -16.15 23.84 -11.76
CA SER A 88 -17.59 23.67 -12.02
C SER A 88 -18.06 22.25 -11.71
N ASP A 89 -19.38 22.04 -11.64
CA ASP A 89 -19.96 20.72 -11.36
C ASP A 89 -19.61 19.72 -12.46
N ASP A 90 -19.65 20.15 -13.73
CA ASP A 90 -19.29 19.32 -14.87
C ASP A 90 -17.80 19.00 -14.93
N GLU A 91 -16.90 19.93 -14.55
CA GLU A 91 -15.46 19.64 -14.48
C GLU A 91 -15.14 18.62 -13.39
N PHE A 92 -15.77 18.73 -12.21
CA PHE A 92 -15.61 17.74 -11.14
C PHE A 92 -16.17 16.38 -11.54
N LYS A 93 -17.38 16.36 -12.11
CA LYS A 93 -18.03 15.15 -12.63
C LYS A 93 -17.19 14.45 -13.68
N ARG A 94 -16.65 15.22 -14.64
CA ARG A 94 -15.76 14.70 -15.68
C ARG A 94 -14.46 14.14 -15.10
N ALA A 95 -13.88 14.76 -14.08
CA ALA A 95 -12.73 14.16 -13.40
C ALA A 95 -13.09 12.82 -12.75
N MET A 96 -14.20 12.77 -11.99
CA MET A 96 -14.64 11.56 -11.29
C MET A 96 -14.95 10.40 -12.24
N HIS A 97 -15.70 10.65 -13.32
CA HIS A 97 -16.10 9.56 -14.22
C HIS A 97 -15.08 9.27 -15.31
N GLU A 98 -14.34 10.27 -15.78
CA GLU A 98 -13.52 10.15 -16.98
C GLU A 98 -12.04 10.40 -16.72
N GLY A 99 -11.62 10.78 -15.52
CA GLY A 99 -10.22 11.02 -15.23
C GLY A 99 -9.64 12.20 -16.02
N ILE A 100 -10.43 13.24 -16.30
CA ILE A 100 -9.97 14.42 -17.04
C ILE A 100 -9.98 15.63 -16.12
N THR A 101 -8.85 16.34 -16.04
CA THR A 101 -8.72 17.53 -15.20
C THR A 101 -9.60 18.69 -15.68
N ARG A 102 -9.69 19.74 -14.86
CA ARG A 102 -10.24 21.04 -15.27
C ARG A 102 -9.60 21.58 -16.57
N SER A 103 -8.29 21.44 -16.73
CA SER A 103 -7.54 21.88 -17.92
C SER A 103 -7.70 20.97 -19.15
N GLY A 104 -8.40 19.83 -19.03
CA GLY A 104 -8.56 18.86 -20.12
C GLY A 104 -7.46 17.80 -20.22
N SER A 105 -6.50 17.78 -19.29
CA SER A 105 -5.42 16.79 -19.26
C SER A 105 -5.87 15.47 -18.60
N TYR A 106 -5.26 14.34 -18.98
CA TYR A 106 -5.58 13.04 -18.39
C TYR A 106 -4.96 12.85 -17.00
N LEU A 107 -5.75 12.35 -16.05
CA LEU A 107 -5.32 11.91 -14.73
C LEU A 107 -4.67 10.52 -14.82
N TYR A 108 -3.62 10.31 -14.03
CA TYR A 108 -3.08 8.96 -13.83
C TYR A 108 -4.14 8.09 -13.14
N PRO A 109 -4.24 6.80 -13.47
CA PRO A 109 -5.24 5.90 -12.89
C PRO A 109 -4.99 5.57 -11.40
N ALA A 110 -3.97 6.18 -10.78
CA ALA A 110 -3.89 6.30 -9.32
C ALA A 110 -5.07 7.09 -8.72
N PHE A 111 -5.65 8.01 -9.49
CA PHE A 111 -6.99 8.51 -9.20
C PHE A 111 -7.99 7.46 -9.71
N PRO A 112 -8.85 6.85 -8.87
CA PRO A 112 -9.58 5.63 -9.20
C PRO A 112 -10.83 5.89 -10.06
N PHE A 113 -10.72 6.77 -11.06
CA PHE A 113 -11.79 7.06 -12.02
C PHE A 113 -12.31 5.83 -12.80
N PRO A 114 -11.53 4.76 -13.07
CA PRO A 114 -12.10 3.58 -13.71
C PRO A 114 -13.08 2.80 -12.80
N TRP A 115 -13.17 3.16 -11.52
CA TRP A 115 -14.17 2.65 -10.57
C TRP A 115 -15.24 3.71 -10.33
N TYR A 116 -14.85 4.95 -10.07
CA TYR A 116 -15.78 6.07 -9.87
C TYR A 116 -16.67 6.34 -11.08
N THR A 117 -16.29 5.90 -12.30
CA THR A 117 -17.20 5.92 -13.46
C THR A 117 -18.57 5.29 -13.16
N ARG A 118 -18.63 4.28 -12.29
CA ARG A 118 -19.85 3.55 -11.92
C ARG A 118 -20.76 4.34 -10.96
N MET A 119 -20.25 5.38 -10.31
CA MET A 119 -21.03 6.22 -9.40
C MET A 119 -22.16 6.93 -10.15
N THR A 120 -23.26 7.25 -9.47
CA THR A 120 -24.30 8.09 -10.08
C THR A 120 -23.86 9.56 -10.10
N ASP A 121 -24.41 10.34 -11.03
CA ASP A 121 -24.14 11.78 -11.11
C ASP A 121 -24.57 12.50 -9.81
N ASP A 122 -25.66 12.04 -9.18
CA ASP A 122 -26.15 12.57 -7.90
C ASP A 122 -25.20 12.28 -6.74
N ASP A 123 -24.59 11.09 -6.71
CA ASP A 123 -23.60 10.72 -5.69
C ASP A 123 -22.32 11.56 -5.85
N VAL A 124 -21.87 11.77 -7.08
CA VAL A 124 -20.72 12.65 -7.38
C VAL A 124 -21.03 14.11 -7.01
N ARG A 125 -22.24 14.58 -7.29
CA ARG A 125 -22.70 15.92 -6.87
C ARG A 125 -22.74 16.06 -5.34
N ALA A 126 -23.20 15.04 -4.62
CA ALA A 126 -23.22 15.02 -3.17
C ALA A 126 -21.80 15.11 -2.60
N ILE A 127 -20.86 14.31 -3.11
CA ILE A 127 -19.44 14.38 -2.71
C ILE A 127 -18.91 15.80 -2.89
N LYS A 128 -19.17 16.41 -4.06
CA LYS A 128 -18.73 17.79 -4.31
C LYS A 128 -19.33 18.77 -3.31
N ALA A 129 -20.63 18.67 -3.03
CA ALA A 129 -21.30 19.53 -2.05
C ALA A 129 -20.65 19.43 -0.66
N TYR A 130 -20.29 18.22 -0.24
CA TYR A 130 -19.55 18.02 1.01
C TYR A 130 -18.14 18.64 0.97
N LEU A 131 -17.35 18.37 -0.07
CA LEU A 131 -16.01 18.96 -0.19
C LEU A 131 -16.06 20.49 -0.19
N PHE A 132 -17.11 21.09 -0.78
CA PHE A 132 -17.31 22.53 -0.80
C PHE A 132 -17.85 23.12 0.51
N SER A 133 -18.26 22.26 1.46
CA SER A 133 -18.62 22.67 2.82
C SER A 133 -17.42 22.72 3.78
N LEU A 134 -16.26 22.19 3.38
CA LEU A 134 -15.05 22.14 4.20
C LEU A 134 -14.39 23.52 4.34
N GLU A 135 -13.54 23.67 5.36
CA GLU A 135 -12.65 24.83 5.48
C GLU A 135 -11.71 24.90 4.25
N PRO A 136 -11.64 26.04 3.53
CA PRO A 136 -10.65 26.24 2.49
C PRO A 136 -9.24 26.25 3.09
N ILE A 137 -8.35 25.39 2.60
CA ILE A 137 -6.96 25.35 3.04
C ILE A 137 -6.08 25.68 1.85
N ASN A 138 -5.25 26.71 1.97
CA ASN A 138 -4.22 26.99 0.97
C ASN A 138 -3.04 26.01 1.18
N ALA A 139 -2.94 25.02 0.29
CA ALA A 139 -1.94 23.97 0.32
C ALA A 139 -1.50 23.63 -1.11
N PRO A 140 -0.46 24.31 -1.64
CA PRO A 140 0.06 24.03 -2.98
C PRO A 140 0.49 22.57 -3.11
N ARG A 141 0.08 21.93 -4.21
CA ARG A 141 0.43 20.54 -4.49
C ARG A 141 1.95 20.41 -4.66
N LYS A 142 2.54 19.42 -3.98
CA LYS A 142 3.95 19.07 -4.19
C LYS A 142 4.17 18.50 -5.60
N PRO A 143 5.34 18.74 -6.22
CA PRO A 143 5.60 18.24 -7.57
C PRO A 143 5.51 16.71 -7.64
N ALA A 144 5.00 16.22 -8.76
CA ALA A 144 5.11 14.82 -9.11
C ALA A 144 6.51 14.54 -9.63
N ASP A 145 7.04 13.36 -9.35
CA ASP A 145 8.34 12.91 -9.79
C ASP A 145 8.12 11.59 -10.54
N ILE A 146 7.67 11.71 -11.79
CA ILE A 146 7.35 10.58 -12.66
C ILE A 146 8.43 10.50 -13.73
N ALA A 147 9.05 9.34 -13.87
CA ALA A 147 10.11 9.12 -14.83
C ALA A 147 9.58 9.13 -16.27
N PHE A 148 10.42 9.58 -17.20
CA PHE A 148 10.18 9.36 -18.62
C PHE A 148 10.17 7.85 -18.94
N PRO A 149 9.29 7.35 -19.84
CA PRO A 149 8.32 8.10 -20.65
C PRO A 149 6.96 8.36 -19.96
N PHE A 150 6.74 7.83 -18.76
CA PHE A 150 5.46 7.90 -18.06
C PHE A 150 5.04 9.31 -17.66
N SER A 151 5.96 10.28 -17.66
CA SER A 151 5.67 11.69 -17.43
C SER A 151 4.90 12.38 -18.57
N ILE A 152 4.87 11.79 -19.77
CA ILE A 152 4.15 12.32 -20.93
C ILE A 152 2.66 12.01 -20.78
N ARG A 153 1.87 13.03 -20.44
CA ARG A 153 0.43 12.91 -20.10
C ARG A 153 -0.40 12.38 -21.27
N GLU A 154 -0.03 12.71 -22.50
CA GLU A 154 -0.70 12.29 -23.73
C GLU A 154 -0.60 10.78 -23.94
N GLY A 155 0.44 10.13 -23.41
CA GLY A 155 0.58 8.67 -23.40
C GLY A 155 -0.57 7.96 -22.66
N LEU A 156 -1.24 8.65 -21.73
CA LEU A 156 -2.42 8.12 -21.04
C LEU A 156 -3.64 7.96 -21.95
N LEU A 157 -3.67 8.61 -23.12
CA LEU A 157 -4.73 8.35 -24.11
C LEU A 157 -4.66 6.91 -24.63
N ALA A 158 -3.46 6.42 -24.96
CA ALA A 158 -3.27 5.05 -25.40
C ALA A 158 -3.66 4.06 -24.28
N TRP A 159 -3.26 4.34 -23.04
CA TRP A 159 -3.69 3.56 -21.88
C TRP A 159 -5.22 3.56 -21.73
N ARG A 160 -5.86 4.73 -21.81
CA ARG A 160 -7.32 4.86 -21.69
C ARG A 160 -8.04 4.03 -22.76
N LEU A 161 -7.63 4.15 -24.01
CA LEU A 161 -8.24 3.41 -25.12
C LEU A 161 -8.14 1.90 -24.96
N ALA A 162 -7.04 1.42 -24.37
CA ALA A 162 -6.83 0.00 -24.14
C ALA A 162 -7.53 -0.53 -22.88
N PHE A 163 -7.72 0.30 -21.84
CA PHE A 163 -7.95 -0.22 -20.49
C PHE A 163 -9.05 0.45 -19.67
N PHE A 164 -9.60 1.57 -20.14
CA PHE A 164 -10.71 2.26 -19.49
C PHE A 164 -12.01 2.06 -20.26
N THR A 165 -13.03 1.58 -19.55
CA THR A 165 -14.40 1.50 -20.06
C THR A 165 -15.28 2.41 -19.20
N ALA A 166 -15.82 3.46 -19.80
CA ALA A 166 -16.80 4.29 -19.14
C ALA A 166 -18.13 3.54 -19.00
N GLY A 167 -18.77 3.68 -17.85
CA GLY A 167 -20.08 3.08 -17.60
C GLY A 167 -20.59 3.40 -16.20
N ARG A 168 -21.90 3.63 -16.08
CA ARG A 168 -22.59 3.76 -14.79
C ARG A 168 -22.89 2.36 -14.24
N PHE A 169 -23.09 2.27 -12.93
CA PHE A 169 -23.57 1.03 -12.34
C PHE A 169 -24.97 0.71 -12.84
N GLU A 170 -25.14 -0.50 -13.36
CA GLU A 170 -26.44 -1.05 -13.73
C GLU A 170 -26.75 -2.21 -12.77
N PRO A 171 -27.85 -2.14 -12.00
CA PRO A 171 -28.26 -3.23 -11.12
C PRO A 171 -28.55 -4.51 -11.92
N ASP A 172 -28.11 -5.66 -11.41
CA ASP A 172 -28.51 -6.95 -11.96
C ASP A 172 -29.96 -7.23 -11.53
N PRO A 173 -30.91 -7.39 -12.48
CA PRO A 173 -32.31 -7.66 -12.15
C PRO A 173 -32.52 -9.02 -11.47
N LYS A 174 -31.52 -9.92 -11.50
CA LYS A 174 -31.56 -11.23 -10.84
C LYS A 174 -30.99 -11.20 -9.42
N ALA A 175 -30.30 -10.13 -9.03
CA ALA A 175 -29.73 -9.95 -7.71
C ALA A 175 -30.71 -9.23 -6.77
N THR A 176 -30.59 -9.49 -5.46
CA THR A 176 -31.34 -8.72 -4.46
C THR A 176 -30.85 -7.28 -4.41
N GLU A 177 -31.67 -6.37 -3.88
CA GLU A 177 -31.28 -4.98 -3.66
C GLU A 177 -29.99 -4.86 -2.83
N GLN A 178 -29.87 -5.68 -1.77
CA GLN A 178 -28.67 -5.74 -0.93
C GLN A 178 -27.42 -6.13 -1.74
N VAL A 179 -27.51 -7.15 -2.60
CA VAL A 179 -26.38 -7.57 -3.42
C VAL A 179 -26.03 -6.50 -4.45
N ASN A 180 -27.02 -5.87 -5.09
CA ASN A 180 -26.79 -4.75 -6.01
C ASN A 180 -26.14 -3.55 -5.31
N ARG A 181 -26.57 -3.25 -4.08
CA ARG A 181 -25.94 -2.21 -3.25
C ARG A 181 -24.49 -2.53 -2.94
N GLY A 182 -24.19 -3.78 -2.59
CA GLY A 182 -22.82 -4.25 -2.38
C GLY A 182 -21.96 -4.17 -3.64
N ALA A 183 -22.50 -4.60 -4.78
CA ALA A 183 -21.84 -4.54 -6.07
C ALA A 183 -21.50 -3.09 -6.47
N TYR A 184 -22.43 -2.16 -6.22
CA TYR A 184 -22.20 -0.73 -6.40
C TYR A 184 -21.04 -0.24 -5.55
N LEU A 185 -21.06 -0.52 -4.25
CA LEU A 185 -20.04 -0.05 -3.31
C LEU A 185 -18.66 -0.64 -3.61
N VAL A 186 -18.56 -1.95 -3.86
CA VAL A 186 -17.29 -2.64 -4.15
C VAL A 186 -16.71 -2.22 -5.51
N GLY A 187 -17.56 -2.05 -6.51
CA GLY A 187 -17.16 -1.73 -7.88
C GLY A 187 -17.02 -0.25 -8.19
N GLY A 188 -17.63 0.62 -7.38
CA GLY A 188 -17.68 2.07 -7.56
C GLY A 188 -16.90 2.81 -6.48
N PRO A 189 -17.56 3.45 -5.50
CA PRO A 189 -16.89 4.29 -4.51
C PRO A 189 -15.82 3.55 -3.70
N GLY A 190 -16.05 2.31 -3.26
CA GLY A 190 -15.07 1.56 -2.47
C GLY A 190 -13.89 0.99 -3.26
N HIS A 191 -13.93 1.08 -4.59
CA HIS A 191 -12.85 0.74 -5.53
C HIS A 191 -12.02 -0.51 -5.22
N CYS A 192 -12.60 -1.58 -4.63
CA CYS A 192 -11.82 -2.67 -4.05
C CYS A 192 -10.90 -3.38 -5.06
N GLY A 193 -11.33 -3.41 -6.33
CA GLY A 193 -10.55 -3.93 -7.44
C GLY A 193 -9.34 -3.07 -7.85
N ALA A 194 -9.10 -1.91 -7.23
CA ALA A 194 -7.87 -1.14 -7.41
C ALA A 194 -6.68 -1.84 -6.73
N CYS A 195 -6.92 -2.53 -5.61
CA CYS A 195 -5.90 -3.27 -4.85
C CYS A 195 -6.00 -4.77 -5.06
N HIS A 196 -7.22 -5.32 -5.02
CA HIS A 196 -7.47 -6.76 -5.14
C HIS A 196 -7.55 -7.18 -6.61
N ASN A 197 -6.47 -7.06 -7.37
CA ASN A 197 -6.46 -7.28 -8.82
C ASN A 197 -5.30 -8.17 -9.28
N GLY A 198 -5.61 -9.28 -9.96
CA GLY A 198 -4.67 -10.33 -10.38
C GLY A 198 -3.54 -9.86 -11.28
N SER A 199 -3.77 -8.83 -12.09
CA SER A 199 -2.77 -8.34 -13.05
C SER A 199 -2.29 -6.94 -12.71
N LYS A 200 -0.96 -6.80 -12.60
CA LYS A 200 -0.27 -5.51 -12.48
C LYS A 200 0.07 -4.86 -13.82
N LEU A 201 -0.13 -5.55 -14.95
CA LEU A 201 0.43 -5.09 -16.22
C LEU A 201 -0.14 -3.74 -16.69
N VAL A 202 -1.20 -3.26 -16.02
CA VAL A 202 -1.97 -2.11 -16.45
C VAL A 202 -2.54 -1.38 -15.24
N GLY A 203 -1.99 -0.21 -14.93
CA GLY A 203 -2.30 0.58 -13.74
C GLY A 203 -3.80 0.77 -13.48
N ALA A 204 -4.36 -0.02 -12.56
CA ALA A 204 -5.78 -0.03 -12.24
C ALA A 204 -6.67 -0.16 -13.49
N SER A 205 -6.69 -1.34 -14.13
CA SER A 205 -7.71 -1.71 -15.12
C SER A 205 -8.68 -2.77 -14.59
N GLN A 206 -9.94 -2.76 -15.04
CA GLN A 206 -10.96 -3.74 -14.61
C GLN A 206 -10.89 -5.08 -15.37
N TRP A 207 -10.04 -5.18 -16.40
CA TRP A 207 -10.10 -6.24 -17.41
C TRP A 207 -9.29 -7.50 -17.10
N SER A 208 -8.44 -7.49 -16.08
CA SER A 208 -7.50 -8.58 -15.84
C SER A 208 -7.32 -8.91 -14.36
N GLY A 209 -8.18 -9.80 -13.86
CA GLY A 209 -8.08 -10.33 -12.51
C GLY A 209 -8.92 -9.58 -11.46
N TYR A 210 -10.04 -8.97 -11.84
CA TYR A 210 -10.91 -8.22 -10.92
C TYR A 210 -11.28 -9.06 -9.70
N LEU A 211 -10.89 -8.56 -8.51
CA LEU A 211 -11.09 -9.20 -7.21
C LEU A 211 -10.34 -10.53 -7.01
N GLU A 212 -9.36 -10.84 -7.85
CA GLU A 212 -8.55 -12.06 -7.75
C GLU A 212 -7.31 -11.89 -6.85
N GLY A 213 -7.08 -10.68 -6.34
CA GLY A 213 -5.96 -10.37 -5.43
C GLY A 213 -4.69 -9.97 -6.18
N GLY A 214 -3.81 -9.21 -5.54
CA GLY A 214 -2.59 -8.70 -6.18
C GLY A 214 -1.74 -7.88 -5.25
N SER A 215 -0.49 -7.59 -5.63
CA SER A 215 0.40 -6.82 -4.76
C SER A 215 0.25 -5.30 -4.97
N ILE A 216 0.14 -4.55 -3.89
CA ILE A 216 0.15 -3.09 -3.88
C ILE A 216 1.10 -2.60 -2.78
N ASP A 217 1.97 -1.65 -3.09
CA ASP A 217 2.88 -1.04 -2.11
C ASP A 217 3.65 -2.09 -1.27
N GLY A 218 4.22 -3.11 -1.92
CA GLY A 218 4.91 -4.22 -1.25
C GLY A 218 4.05 -5.17 -0.39
N TRP A 219 2.76 -4.91 -0.24
CA TRP A 219 1.79 -5.78 0.42
C TRP A 219 1.03 -6.62 -0.61
N TYR A 220 0.51 -7.78 -0.20
CA TYR A 220 -0.37 -8.60 -1.03
C TYR A 220 -1.82 -8.42 -0.58
N ALA A 221 -2.67 -7.87 -1.45
CA ALA A 221 -4.10 -7.82 -1.29
C ALA A 221 -4.69 -9.20 -1.68
N PRO A 222 -5.32 -9.94 -0.75
CA PRO A 222 -5.78 -11.31 -1.02
C PRO A 222 -6.83 -11.42 -2.13
N ASN A 223 -7.07 -12.63 -2.62
CA ASN A 223 -8.18 -12.92 -3.50
C ASN A 223 -9.50 -12.72 -2.75
N LEU A 224 -10.48 -12.05 -3.37
CA LEU A 224 -11.80 -11.79 -2.79
C LEU A 224 -12.92 -12.66 -3.41
N SER A 225 -12.58 -13.53 -4.36
CA SER A 225 -13.51 -14.48 -4.97
C SER A 225 -14.03 -15.52 -3.97
N GLY A 226 -15.05 -16.30 -4.34
CA GLY A 226 -15.56 -17.38 -3.52
C GLY A 226 -14.64 -18.61 -3.39
N ASP A 227 -13.35 -18.50 -3.70
CA ASP A 227 -12.40 -19.60 -3.54
C ASP A 227 -12.21 -19.98 -2.06
N ASP A 228 -12.21 -21.27 -1.75
CA ASP A 228 -12.17 -21.79 -0.38
C ASP A 228 -10.76 -21.80 0.24
N LYS A 229 -9.71 -21.51 -0.55
CA LYS A 229 -8.32 -21.63 -0.11
C LYS A 229 -7.67 -20.28 0.06
N GLU A 230 -7.76 -19.44 -0.97
CA GLU A 230 -7.15 -18.12 -1.04
C GLU A 230 -8.19 -16.99 -1.00
N GLY A 231 -9.45 -17.33 -1.26
CA GLY A 231 -10.58 -16.40 -1.32
C GLY A 231 -11.44 -16.39 -0.06
N LEU A 232 -12.67 -15.90 -0.24
CA LEU A 232 -13.69 -15.74 0.80
C LEU A 232 -14.67 -16.91 0.89
N GLY A 233 -14.43 -18.02 0.18
CA GLY A 233 -15.35 -19.16 0.10
C GLY A 233 -15.74 -19.70 1.47
N LEU A 234 -14.75 -19.89 2.35
CA LEU A 234 -14.92 -20.38 3.72
C LEU A 234 -15.27 -19.31 4.77
N TRP A 235 -15.33 -18.04 4.37
CA TRP A 235 -15.74 -16.97 5.28
C TRP A 235 -17.27 -16.93 5.37
N SER A 236 -17.80 -16.83 6.58
CA SER A 236 -19.21 -16.45 6.75
C SER A 236 -19.40 -14.96 6.44
N GLU A 237 -20.62 -14.58 6.08
CA GLU A 237 -20.97 -13.17 5.89
C GLU A 237 -20.74 -12.35 7.17
N ASP A 238 -21.04 -12.91 8.35
CA ASP A 238 -20.81 -12.23 9.63
C ASP A 238 -19.32 -12.05 9.94
N GLN A 239 -18.46 -13.00 9.57
CA GLN A 239 -16.99 -12.82 9.67
C GLN A 239 -16.52 -11.69 8.75
N LEU A 240 -17.04 -11.61 7.52
CA LEU A 240 -16.71 -10.51 6.61
C LEU A 240 -17.19 -9.17 7.15
N PHE A 241 -18.44 -9.09 7.60
CA PHE A 241 -18.99 -7.90 8.23
C PHE A 241 -18.12 -7.44 9.40
N THR A 242 -17.79 -8.35 10.32
CA THR A 242 -16.97 -8.04 11.49
C THR A 242 -15.59 -7.57 11.06
N TYR A 243 -14.93 -8.29 10.16
CA TYR A 243 -13.60 -7.92 9.65
C TYR A 243 -13.59 -6.54 9.00
N LEU A 244 -14.56 -6.24 8.13
CA LEU A 244 -14.65 -4.95 7.45
C LEU A 244 -14.97 -3.79 8.42
N LYS A 245 -15.63 -4.05 9.56
CA LYS A 245 -15.92 -3.03 10.57
C LYS A 245 -14.78 -2.80 11.56
N THR A 246 -14.03 -3.85 11.91
CA THR A 246 -13.11 -3.82 13.06
C THR A 246 -11.66 -4.09 12.69
N GLY A 247 -11.40 -4.63 11.50
CA GLY A 247 -10.09 -5.13 11.10
C GLY A 247 -9.74 -6.50 11.68
N ALA A 248 -10.67 -7.20 12.33
CA ALA A 248 -10.42 -8.53 12.87
C ALA A 248 -11.68 -9.40 12.82
N ALA A 249 -11.52 -10.69 12.53
CA ALA A 249 -12.61 -11.66 12.68
C ALA A 249 -12.08 -13.02 13.13
N PRO A 250 -12.89 -13.79 13.88
CA PRO A 250 -12.47 -15.09 14.41
C PRO A 250 -12.20 -16.11 13.30
N GLY A 251 -11.36 -17.10 13.60
CA GLY A 251 -11.05 -18.20 12.69
C GLY A 251 -10.02 -17.84 11.62
N ARG A 252 -10.26 -18.26 10.37
CA ARG A 252 -9.32 -18.07 9.25
C ARG A 252 -9.18 -16.62 8.78
N ALA A 253 -10.06 -15.74 9.25
CA ALA A 253 -10.11 -14.35 8.82
C ALA A 253 -8.94 -13.49 9.31
N GLY A 254 -8.36 -13.86 10.45
CA GLY A 254 -7.19 -13.18 11.01
C GLY A 254 -7.44 -11.71 11.36
N VAL A 255 -6.35 -10.94 11.33
CA VAL A 255 -6.34 -9.50 11.61
C VAL A 255 -5.80 -8.75 10.39
N VAL A 256 -6.31 -7.55 10.17
CA VAL A 256 -5.93 -6.69 9.06
C VAL A 256 -4.47 -6.27 9.18
N ALA A 257 -3.77 -6.24 8.05
CA ALA A 257 -2.39 -5.78 7.94
C ALA A 257 -2.23 -4.82 6.76
N GLY A 258 -1.14 -4.03 6.81
CA GLY A 258 -0.76 -3.14 5.71
C GLY A 258 -1.79 -2.04 5.41
N PRO A 259 -1.88 -1.59 4.14
CA PRO A 259 -2.76 -0.50 3.71
C PRO A 259 -4.25 -0.75 3.97
N MET A 260 -4.67 -2.02 4.04
CA MET A 260 -6.07 -2.35 4.32
C MET A 260 -6.51 -1.89 5.72
N ARG A 261 -5.59 -1.76 6.68
CA ARG A 261 -5.89 -1.21 8.01
C ARG A 261 -6.43 0.22 7.88
N GLN A 262 -5.79 1.03 7.05
CA GLN A 262 -6.20 2.40 6.81
C GLN A 262 -7.57 2.47 6.13
N VAL A 263 -7.84 1.61 5.14
CA VAL A 263 -9.16 1.52 4.50
C VAL A 263 -10.26 1.22 5.52
N ILE A 264 -9.97 0.35 6.49
CA ILE A 264 -10.93 0.03 7.56
C ILE A 264 -11.12 1.22 8.49
N GLU A 265 -10.04 1.79 9.02
CA GLU A 265 -10.06 2.88 9.99
C GLU A 265 -10.65 4.17 9.41
N GLU A 266 -10.36 4.47 8.14
CA GLU A 266 -10.74 5.74 7.52
C GLU A 266 -12.06 5.68 6.75
N SER A 267 -12.46 4.50 6.27
CA SER A 267 -13.67 4.28 5.45
C SER A 267 -14.64 3.26 6.07
N LEU A 268 -14.34 1.96 5.97
CA LEU A 268 -15.34 0.88 6.16
C LEU A 268 -15.92 0.84 7.58
N SER A 269 -15.11 1.09 8.60
CA SER A 269 -15.57 1.14 10.00
C SER A 269 -16.58 2.27 10.26
N LYS A 270 -16.54 3.34 9.46
CA LYS A 270 -17.42 4.52 9.56
C LYS A 270 -18.66 4.42 8.67
N MET A 271 -18.75 3.40 7.81
CA MET A 271 -19.93 3.13 6.99
C MET A 271 -21.08 2.53 7.83
N SER A 272 -22.31 2.65 7.31
CA SER A 272 -23.48 2.05 7.94
C SER A 272 -23.39 0.54 7.93
N ASP A 273 -23.91 -0.11 8.97
CA ASP A 273 -23.85 -1.57 9.05
C ASP A 273 -24.57 -2.24 7.88
N GLY A 274 -25.67 -1.64 7.39
CA GLY A 274 -26.39 -2.11 6.20
C GLY A 274 -25.52 -2.13 4.94
N ASP A 275 -24.69 -1.10 4.72
CA ASP A 275 -23.83 -1.05 3.54
C ASP A 275 -22.62 -1.99 3.68
N VAL A 276 -22.07 -2.16 4.88
CA VAL A 276 -20.99 -3.16 5.09
C VAL A 276 -21.53 -4.58 4.94
N ARG A 277 -22.77 -4.85 5.38
CA ARG A 277 -23.45 -6.12 5.10
C ARG A 277 -23.75 -6.29 3.62
N ALA A 278 -24.11 -5.22 2.91
CA ALA A 278 -24.30 -5.27 1.46
C ALA A 278 -22.99 -5.65 0.74
N ILE A 279 -21.86 -5.03 1.12
CA ILE A 279 -20.53 -5.40 0.62
C ILE A 279 -20.25 -6.87 0.89
N ALA A 280 -20.44 -7.34 2.12
CA ALA A 280 -20.21 -8.75 2.49
C ALA A 280 -21.09 -9.70 1.67
N ALA A 281 -22.40 -9.41 1.56
CA ALA A 281 -23.34 -10.20 0.77
C ALA A 281 -22.94 -10.28 -0.70
N TYR A 282 -22.56 -9.16 -1.33
CA TYR A 282 -22.08 -9.16 -2.71
C TYR A 282 -20.80 -9.99 -2.88
N LEU A 283 -19.79 -9.80 -2.01
CA LEU A 283 -18.55 -10.57 -2.09
C LEU A 283 -18.80 -12.08 -1.97
N LYS A 284 -19.79 -12.50 -1.17
CA LYS A 284 -20.21 -13.90 -1.06
C LYS A 284 -20.90 -14.46 -2.31
N THR A 285 -21.34 -13.63 -3.25
CA THR A 285 -21.88 -14.09 -4.55
C THR A 285 -20.79 -14.39 -5.59
N LEU A 286 -19.55 -13.97 -5.35
CA LEU A 286 -18.48 -14.11 -6.33
C LEU A 286 -18.11 -15.57 -6.55
N ALA A 287 -18.08 -16.00 -7.81
CA ALA A 287 -17.65 -17.35 -8.17
C ALA A 287 -16.21 -17.64 -7.72
N PRO A 288 -15.87 -18.87 -7.32
CA PRO A 288 -14.51 -19.26 -7.00
C PRO A 288 -13.56 -19.02 -8.18
N LYS A 289 -12.44 -18.32 -7.92
CA LYS A 289 -11.37 -18.13 -8.90
C LYS A 289 -10.02 -18.47 -8.26
N PRO A 290 -9.57 -19.72 -8.32
CA PRO A 290 -8.31 -20.11 -7.71
C PRO A 290 -7.14 -19.42 -8.41
N THR A 291 -6.31 -18.72 -7.64
CA THR A 291 -5.10 -18.08 -8.17
C THR A 291 -3.90 -19.01 -8.18
N TYR A 292 -3.93 -20.10 -7.39
CA TYR A 292 -2.95 -21.19 -7.45
C TYR A 292 -3.56 -22.45 -8.06
N THR A 293 -3.00 -22.89 -9.19
CA THR A 293 -3.45 -24.08 -9.91
C THR A 293 -3.03 -25.38 -9.20
N PRO A 294 -3.72 -26.50 -9.47
CA PRO A 294 -3.38 -27.80 -8.91
C PRO A 294 -1.96 -28.29 -9.21
N ASP A 295 -1.36 -27.87 -10.33
CA ASP A 295 0.00 -28.27 -10.75
C ASP A 295 1.08 -27.69 -9.83
N VAL A 296 1.01 -26.38 -9.57
CA VAL A 296 1.84 -25.70 -8.55
C VAL A 296 1.61 -26.30 -7.16
N ARG A 297 0.38 -26.72 -6.85
CA ARG A 297 0.05 -27.37 -5.59
C ARG A 297 0.56 -28.81 -5.50
N SER A 298 0.59 -29.57 -6.60
CA SER A 298 1.14 -30.94 -6.62
C SER A 298 2.66 -30.92 -6.54
N GLU A 299 3.32 -30.00 -7.26
CA GLU A 299 4.76 -29.80 -7.17
C GLU A 299 5.16 -29.34 -5.76
N PHE A 300 4.41 -28.39 -5.19
CA PHE A 300 4.60 -27.97 -3.80
C PHE A 300 4.29 -29.09 -2.79
N LYS A 301 3.28 -29.95 -3.03
CA LYS A 301 2.96 -31.09 -2.15
C LYS A 301 4.03 -32.19 -2.23
N SER A 302 4.51 -32.54 -3.41
CA SER A 302 5.60 -33.50 -3.56
C SER A 302 6.88 -32.95 -2.95
N ALA A 303 7.18 -31.68 -3.22
CA ALA A 303 8.30 -30.98 -2.61
C ALA A 303 8.14 -30.89 -1.08
N SER A 304 6.93 -30.65 -0.54
CA SER A 304 6.68 -30.55 0.91
C SER A 304 7.04 -31.81 1.72
N THR A 305 7.20 -32.96 1.05
CA THR A 305 7.65 -34.21 1.67
C THR A 305 9.15 -34.48 1.54
N ALA A 306 9.86 -33.67 0.75
CA ALA A 306 11.30 -33.81 0.55
C ALA A 306 12.08 -33.30 1.78
N PRO A 307 13.25 -33.90 2.09
CA PRO A 307 14.12 -33.39 3.13
C PRO A 307 14.43 -31.90 2.93
N GLY A 308 14.23 -31.10 4.00
CA GLY A 308 14.45 -29.65 3.97
C GLY A 308 13.21 -28.82 3.64
N ALA A 309 12.10 -29.44 3.24
CA ALA A 309 10.87 -28.72 2.95
C ALA A 309 10.27 -28.06 4.18
N ASP A 310 10.17 -28.75 5.32
CA ASP A 310 9.68 -28.16 6.57
C ASP A 310 10.53 -26.96 6.99
N THR A 311 11.85 -27.05 6.81
CA THR A 311 12.76 -25.95 7.06
C THR A 311 12.46 -24.77 6.14
N TYR A 312 12.23 -25.01 4.85
CA TYR A 312 11.84 -23.97 3.90
C TYR A 312 10.52 -23.29 4.28
N LEU A 313 9.51 -24.09 4.64
CA LEU A 313 8.20 -23.61 5.05
C LEU A 313 8.25 -22.77 6.33
N ASN A 314 9.12 -23.12 7.27
CA ASN A 314 9.20 -22.42 8.54
C ASN A 314 10.13 -21.21 8.51
N ARG A 315 11.11 -21.16 7.60
CA ARG A 315 12.19 -20.15 7.64
C ARG A 315 12.33 -19.30 6.39
N CYS A 316 11.90 -19.79 5.23
CA CYS A 316 12.22 -19.18 3.94
C CYS A 316 10.97 -18.69 3.18
N VAL A 317 9.85 -19.41 3.31
CA VAL A 317 8.65 -19.21 2.48
C VAL A 317 8.03 -17.83 2.62
N ALA A 318 8.14 -17.21 3.80
CA ALA A 318 7.58 -15.88 4.07
C ALA A 318 8.15 -14.81 3.12
N CYS A 319 9.40 -14.96 2.69
CA CYS A 319 10.07 -14.03 1.78
C CYS A 319 10.16 -14.59 0.36
N HIS A 320 10.52 -15.87 0.21
CA HIS A 320 10.81 -16.47 -1.09
C HIS A 320 9.60 -17.09 -1.80
N ARG A 321 8.45 -17.14 -1.11
CA ARG A 321 7.16 -17.70 -1.55
C ARG A 321 7.18 -19.21 -1.82
N PRO A 322 6.01 -19.89 -1.77
CA PRO A 322 5.90 -21.31 -2.06
C PRO A 322 6.38 -21.73 -3.47
N ASP A 323 6.41 -20.81 -4.43
CA ASP A 323 6.85 -21.03 -5.81
C ASP A 323 8.34 -20.67 -6.03
N GLY A 324 9.06 -20.26 -4.98
CA GLY A 324 10.46 -19.86 -5.05
C GLY A 324 10.71 -18.61 -5.90
N GLN A 325 9.67 -17.89 -6.32
CA GLN A 325 9.82 -16.74 -7.23
C GLN A 325 10.21 -15.44 -6.49
N GLY A 326 10.23 -15.43 -5.15
CA GLY A 326 10.56 -14.22 -4.38
C GLY A 326 9.60 -13.07 -4.66
N MET A 327 9.92 -11.84 -4.31
CA MET A 327 9.06 -10.67 -4.54
C MET A 327 9.77 -9.73 -5.51
N PRO A 328 9.27 -9.52 -6.75
CA PRO A 328 9.92 -8.67 -7.72
C PRO A 328 10.28 -7.29 -7.15
N GLY A 329 11.56 -6.91 -7.25
CA GLY A 329 12.07 -5.64 -6.71
C GLY A 329 12.21 -5.58 -5.19
N ALA A 330 12.12 -6.71 -4.47
CA ALA A 330 12.30 -6.77 -3.02
C ALA A 330 13.04 -8.02 -2.53
N ILE A 331 12.64 -9.21 -3.00
CA ILE A 331 13.27 -10.50 -2.68
C ILE A 331 13.57 -11.23 -3.99
N PRO A 332 14.82 -11.65 -4.26
CA PRO A 332 15.17 -12.30 -5.52
C PRO A 332 14.53 -13.69 -5.65
N PRO A 333 14.29 -14.17 -6.89
CA PRO A 333 13.84 -15.53 -7.12
C PRO A 333 14.94 -16.53 -6.75
N LEU A 334 14.52 -17.65 -6.18
CA LEU A 334 15.31 -18.88 -6.03
C LEU A 334 15.10 -19.81 -7.24
N ALA A 335 13.90 -19.78 -7.83
CA ALA A 335 13.59 -20.46 -9.08
C ALA A 335 14.44 -19.89 -10.24
N GLY A 336 15.14 -20.75 -10.97
CA GLY A 336 15.97 -20.36 -12.11
C GLY A 336 17.21 -19.53 -11.75
N ASN A 337 17.56 -19.41 -10.46
CA ASN A 337 18.65 -18.55 -10.01
C ASN A 337 20.02 -19.21 -10.29
N GLY A 338 20.90 -18.50 -11.01
CA GLY A 338 22.21 -19.04 -11.39
C GLY A 338 23.12 -19.45 -10.21
N ALA A 339 23.00 -18.80 -9.05
CA ALA A 339 23.75 -19.18 -7.84
C ALA A 339 23.17 -20.44 -7.16
N VAL A 340 21.85 -20.66 -7.30
CA VAL A 340 21.17 -21.89 -6.83
C VAL A 340 21.49 -23.05 -7.76
N LEU A 341 21.49 -22.79 -9.06
CA LEU A 341 21.78 -23.76 -10.12
C LEU A 341 23.27 -24.05 -10.32
N ALA A 342 24.15 -23.34 -9.60
CA ALA A 342 25.59 -23.55 -9.66
C ALA A 342 25.97 -24.99 -9.28
N LYS A 343 27.14 -25.44 -9.77
CA LYS A 343 27.64 -26.80 -9.54
C LYS A 343 27.72 -27.15 -8.05
N GLY A 344 28.22 -26.23 -7.23
CA GLY A 344 28.41 -26.42 -5.78
C GLY A 344 27.36 -25.68 -4.93
N PRO A 345 27.08 -26.17 -3.70
CA PRO A 345 26.08 -25.59 -2.78
C PRO A 345 26.60 -24.42 -1.95
N GLU A 346 27.89 -24.10 -2.00
CA GLU A 346 28.59 -23.29 -1.00
C GLU A 346 28.03 -21.88 -0.90
N THR A 347 27.66 -21.27 -2.03
CA THR A 347 27.04 -19.95 -2.06
C THR A 347 25.70 -19.95 -1.33
N VAL A 348 24.84 -20.93 -1.59
CA VAL A 348 23.52 -21.02 -0.94
C VAL A 348 23.70 -21.25 0.57
N ILE A 349 24.62 -22.13 0.97
CA ILE A 349 24.93 -22.39 2.38
C ILE A 349 25.41 -21.12 3.08
N ARG A 350 26.37 -20.38 2.49
CA ARG A 350 26.88 -19.13 3.08
C ARG A 350 25.83 -18.04 3.18
N VAL A 351 24.91 -17.96 2.22
CA VAL A 351 23.78 -17.01 2.26
C VAL A 351 22.81 -17.36 3.39
N ILE A 352 22.49 -18.65 3.58
CA ILE A 352 21.63 -19.10 4.70
C ILE A 352 22.31 -18.79 6.04
N LEU A 353 23.61 -19.08 6.16
CA LEU A 353 24.38 -18.89 7.39
C LEU A 353 24.65 -17.43 7.74
N GLY A 354 24.98 -16.62 6.74
CA GLY A 354 25.53 -15.28 6.91
C GLY A 354 24.58 -14.15 6.56
N GLY A 355 23.48 -14.43 5.86
CA GLY A 355 22.63 -13.40 5.28
C GLY A 355 23.31 -12.64 4.12
N LEU A 356 22.64 -11.60 3.64
CA LEU A 356 23.12 -10.69 2.60
C LEU A 356 22.69 -9.26 2.92
N ASP A 357 23.58 -8.29 2.70
CA ASP A 357 23.22 -6.88 2.82
C ASP A 357 22.22 -6.45 1.74
N ALA A 358 21.55 -5.33 1.96
CA ALA A 358 20.68 -4.75 0.94
C ALA A 358 21.51 -4.33 -0.28
N LYS A 359 21.00 -4.62 -1.49
CA LYS A 359 21.63 -4.27 -2.78
C LYS A 359 20.58 -3.80 -3.78
N GLY A 360 20.80 -2.61 -4.35
CA GLY A 360 19.85 -2.00 -5.28
C GLY A 360 18.47 -1.84 -4.63
N ASP A 361 17.46 -2.43 -5.25
CA ASP A 361 16.09 -2.47 -4.73
C ASP A 361 15.79 -3.64 -3.78
N TYR A 362 16.69 -4.62 -3.67
CA TYR A 362 16.49 -5.80 -2.84
C TYR A 362 16.77 -5.54 -1.37
N ALA A 363 15.91 -6.09 -0.51
CA ALA A 363 16.07 -6.04 0.93
C ALA A 363 17.29 -6.85 1.38
N ALA A 364 17.81 -6.53 2.57
CA ALA A 364 18.79 -7.38 3.22
C ALA A 364 18.14 -8.74 3.55
N MET A 365 18.88 -9.82 3.33
CA MET A 365 18.51 -11.15 3.79
C MET A 365 19.11 -11.39 5.17
N PRO A 366 18.31 -11.65 6.22
CA PRO A 366 18.84 -12.00 7.52
C PRO A 366 19.57 -13.35 7.48
N ALA A 367 20.43 -13.60 8.47
CA ALA A 367 21.08 -14.89 8.67
C ALA A 367 20.08 -15.94 9.21
N VAL A 368 19.20 -16.44 8.34
CA VAL A 368 18.11 -17.37 8.71
C VAL A 368 18.59 -18.73 9.23
N GLY A 369 19.87 -19.07 8.98
CA GLY A 369 20.53 -20.28 9.47
C GLY A 369 20.90 -20.26 10.96
N VAL A 370 20.70 -19.14 11.65
CA VAL A 370 20.92 -19.05 13.10
C VAL A 370 19.91 -19.92 13.84
N GLY A 371 20.42 -20.80 14.71
CA GLY A 371 19.61 -21.78 15.45
C GLY A 371 19.24 -23.04 14.66
N MET A 372 19.67 -23.17 13.40
CA MET A 372 19.51 -24.40 12.62
C MET A 372 20.73 -25.32 12.77
N THR A 373 20.48 -26.62 12.80
CA THR A 373 21.51 -27.66 12.71
C THR A 373 22.13 -27.71 11.32
N ASP A 374 23.32 -28.29 11.22
CA ASP A 374 24.02 -28.45 9.94
C ASP A 374 23.25 -29.37 8.97
N ALA A 375 22.52 -30.35 9.52
CA ALA A 375 21.64 -31.22 8.75
C ALA A 375 20.44 -30.47 8.16
N GLU A 376 19.80 -29.57 8.93
CA GLU A 376 18.69 -28.76 8.43
C GLU A 376 19.13 -27.80 7.32
N ILE A 377 20.30 -27.16 7.46
CA ILE A 377 20.84 -26.28 6.41
C ILE A 377 21.20 -27.07 5.15
N ALA A 378 21.83 -28.24 5.29
CA ALA A 378 22.15 -29.10 4.15
C ALA A 378 20.87 -29.53 3.42
N ALA A 379 19.86 -29.98 4.18
CA ALA A 379 18.59 -30.41 3.64
C ALA A 379 17.85 -29.28 2.91
N VAL A 380 17.69 -28.10 3.53
CA VAL A 380 17.00 -26.97 2.89
C VAL A 380 17.77 -26.41 1.68
N THR A 381 19.11 -26.50 1.71
CA THR A 381 19.94 -26.14 0.56
C THR A 381 19.64 -27.06 -0.62
N ASN A 382 19.63 -28.38 -0.40
CA ASN A 382 19.31 -29.35 -1.44
C ASN A 382 17.85 -29.23 -1.91
N TYR A 383 16.93 -28.89 -1.00
CA TYR A 383 15.53 -28.64 -1.32
C TYR A 383 15.38 -27.48 -2.32
N VAL A 384 15.94 -26.31 -2.01
CA VAL A 384 15.87 -25.12 -2.86
C VAL A 384 16.51 -25.37 -4.24
N ARG A 385 17.59 -26.16 -4.28
CA ARG A 385 18.33 -26.49 -5.51
C ARG A 385 17.62 -27.50 -6.42
N GLN A 386 16.62 -28.22 -5.93
CA GLN A 386 15.87 -29.26 -6.65
C GLN A 386 14.37 -28.95 -6.81
N THR A 387 13.91 -27.81 -6.32
CA THR A 387 12.49 -27.42 -6.35
C THR A 387 12.33 -26.15 -7.19
N PHE A 388 11.09 -25.84 -7.61
CA PHE A 388 10.75 -24.64 -8.39
C PHE A 388 11.28 -24.69 -9.83
N GLY A 389 11.29 -25.88 -10.43
CA GLY A 389 11.94 -26.14 -11.72
C GLY A 389 13.46 -26.10 -11.70
N ASN A 390 14.10 -26.08 -10.52
CA ASN A 390 15.55 -26.19 -10.41
C ASN A 390 15.99 -27.68 -10.46
N GLU A 391 17.09 -27.95 -11.16
CA GLU A 391 17.63 -29.31 -11.35
C GLU A 391 19.12 -29.39 -10.94
N ALA A 392 19.55 -28.60 -9.97
CA ALA A 392 20.94 -28.62 -9.52
C ALA A 392 21.26 -29.88 -8.69
N PRO A 393 22.49 -30.44 -8.78
CA PRO A 393 22.87 -31.63 -8.01
C PRO A 393 22.75 -31.39 -6.49
N PRO A 394 22.07 -32.28 -5.73
CA PRO A 394 21.86 -32.09 -4.29
C PRO A 394 23.06 -32.55 -3.46
N THR A 395 24.14 -31.80 -3.57
CA THR A 395 25.44 -32.15 -3.00
C THR A 395 25.76 -31.45 -1.69
N ALA A 396 24.79 -30.77 -1.05
CA ALA A 396 25.01 -30.14 0.24
C ALA A 396 25.02 -31.20 1.35
N GLU A 397 26.11 -31.26 2.09
CA GLU A 397 26.32 -32.22 3.18
C GLU A 397 26.50 -31.51 4.54
N PRO A 398 26.05 -32.11 5.67
CA PRO A 398 26.20 -31.48 6.99
C PRO A 398 27.64 -31.11 7.33
N GLY A 399 28.63 -31.95 6.94
CA GLY A 399 30.05 -31.67 7.16
C GLY A 399 30.55 -30.42 6.41
N GLN A 400 30.02 -30.16 5.22
CA GLN A 400 30.34 -28.94 4.47
C GLN A 400 29.70 -27.71 5.14
N VAL A 401 28.47 -27.84 5.64
CA VAL A 401 27.80 -26.76 6.38
C VAL A 401 28.60 -26.41 7.64
N ALA A 402 29.05 -27.40 8.41
CA ALA A 402 29.84 -27.17 9.62
C ALA A 402 31.13 -26.37 9.31
N ALA A 403 31.84 -26.73 8.24
CA ALA A 403 33.03 -26.01 7.79
C ALA A 403 32.70 -24.56 7.39
N LEU A 404 31.68 -24.37 6.55
CA LEU A 404 31.27 -23.04 6.08
C LEU A 404 30.73 -22.17 7.22
N ARG A 405 30.08 -22.75 8.23
CA ARG A 405 29.61 -22.04 9.43
C ARG A 405 30.77 -21.48 10.25
N ALA A 406 31.83 -22.25 10.42
CA ALA A 406 33.03 -21.78 11.12
C ALA A 406 33.72 -20.62 10.38
N GLU A 407 33.62 -20.59 9.04
CA GLU A 407 34.25 -19.58 8.20
C GLU A 407 33.37 -18.35 7.91
N THR A 408 32.07 -18.42 8.16
CA THR A 408 31.14 -17.34 7.81
C THR A 408 31.13 -16.29 8.91
N GLN A 409 31.77 -15.14 8.65
CA GLN A 409 31.78 -13.99 9.55
C GLN A 409 31.00 -12.83 8.93
N THR A 410 29.83 -12.51 9.48
CA THR A 410 29.01 -11.37 9.03
C THR A 410 28.39 -10.64 10.22
N MET A 411 28.10 -9.36 10.03
CA MET A 411 27.33 -8.61 11.04
C MET A 411 25.95 -9.21 11.21
N LEU A 412 25.29 -9.59 10.11
CA LEU A 412 23.91 -10.12 10.09
C LEU A 412 23.77 -11.46 10.84
N ALA A 413 24.85 -12.25 10.95
CA ALA A 413 24.92 -13.43 11.80
C ALA A 413 25.34 -13.14 13.24
N GLY A 414 25.70 -11.89 13.55
CA GLY A 414 26.07 -11.43 14.89
C GLY A 414 27.48 -11.83 15.35
N ASN A 415 28.28 -12.42 14.46
CA ASN A 415 29.58 -13.00 14.76
C ASN A 415 30.77 -12.23 14.17
N ALA A 416 30.53 -11.18 13.37
CA ALA A 416 31.53 -10.19 12.97
C ALA A 416 31.33 -8.85 13.71
N ALA A 417 32.35 -7.99 13.63
CA ALA A 417 32.24 -6.61 14.11
C ALA A 417 31.18 -5.84 13.30
N CYS A 418 30.53 -4.87 13.94
CA CYS A 418 29.64 -3.95 13.25
C CYS A 418 30.44 -3.11 12.24
N GLU A 419 29.95 -3.06 11.01
CA GLU A 419 30.52 -2.24 9.95
C GLU A 419 30.40 -0.75 10.28
N THR A 420 31.24 0.04 9.64
CA THR A 420 31.14 1.50 9.66
C THR A 420 30.42 2.00 8.43
N VAL A 421 29.74 3.15 8.54
CA VAL A 421 29.09 3.78 7.40
C VAL A 421 30.16 4.35 6.48
N SER A 422 30.36 3.70 5.33
CA SER A 422 31.46 4.03 4.40
C SER A 422 31.22 5.30 3.57
N ASP A 423 29.96 5.70 3.39
CA ASP A 423 29.58 6.93 2.68
C ASP A 423 29.70 8.14 3.63
N PRO A 424 30.60 9.11 3.37
CA PRO A 424 30.81 10.25 4.27
C PRO A 424 29.60 11.18 4.38
N THR A 425 28.83 11.33 3.30
CA THR A 425 27.63 12.18 3.29
C THR A 425 26.53 11.54 4.12
N LEU A 426 26.32 10.24 3.98
CA LEU A 426 25.38 9.49 4.80
C LEU A 426 25.81 9.45 6.27
N ALA A 427 27.10 9.27 6.55
CA ALA A 427 27.63 9.27 7.91
C ALA A 427 27.36 10.61 8.62
N GLU A 428 27.56 11.74 7.93
CA GLU A 428 27.25 13.06 8.48
C GLU A 428 25.74 13.27 8.64
N ALA A 429 24.91 12.82 7.70
CA ALA A 429 23.46 12.88 7.83
C ALA A 429 22.92 12.09 9.04
N LEU A 430 23.47 10.89 9.28
CA LEU A 430 23.13 10.07 10.45
C LEU A 430 23.53 10.75 11.77
N LYS A 431 24.68 11.42 11.78
CA LYS A 431 25.15 12.20 12.92
C LYS A 431 24.28 13.43 13.19
N GLN A 432 23.91 14.19 12.15
CA GLN A 432 23.03 15.36 12.27
C GLN A 432 21.63 14.99 12.77
N ALA A 433 21.15 13.80 12.41
CA ALA A 433 19.87 13.27 12.88
C ALA A 433 19.94 12.66 14.30
N ASP A 434 21.10 12.65 14.95
CA ASP A 434 21.34 11.92 16.21
C ASP A 434 20.85 10.45 16.15
N ALA A 435 21.10 9.77 15.02
CA ALA A 435 20.65 8.40 14.84
C ALA A 435 21.24 7.47 15.90
N ALA A 436 22.50 7.66 16.28
CA ALA A 436 23.17 6.89 17.33
C ALA A 436 22.47 7.05 18.70
N GLY A 437 22.14 8.29 19.11
CA GLY A 437 21.44 8.55 20.37
C GLY A 437 20.02 8.00 20.37
N GLN A 438 19.30 8.14 19.25
CA GLN A 438 17.91 7.70 19.14
C GLN A 438 17.73 6.18 18.99
N LEU A 439 18.75 5.47 18.49
CA LEU A 439 18.75 4.02 18.33
C LEU A 439 19.38 3.28 19.51
N LYS A 440 20.02 4.02 20.43
CA LYS A 440 20.58 3.44 21.65
C LYS A 440 19.47 2.90 22.54
N ASP A 441 19.68 1.69 23.06
CA ASP A 441 18.80 1.02 24.04
C ASP A 441 17.31 0.90 23.61
N ILE A 442 17.03 0.89 22.31
CA ILE A 442 15.65 0.71 21.81
C ILE A 442 15.22 -0.76 21.92
N LYS A 443 13.93 -0.97 22.20
CA LYS A 443 13.30 -2.29 22.13
C LYS A 443 12.80 -2.60 20.71
N ALA A 444 12.57 -3.87 20.40
CA ALA A 444 12.07 -4.30 19.10
C ALA A 444 10.78 -3.57 18.66
N GLU A 445 9.82 -3.38 19.58
CA GLU A 445 8.56 -2.66 19.31
C GLU A 445 8.76 -1.17 19.00
N GLN A 446 9.91 -0.59 19.35
CA GLN A 446 10.23 0.81 19.12
C GLN A 446 10.96 1.04 17.80
N MET A 447 11.41 -0.01 17.10
CA MET A 447 12.16 0.12 15.85
C MET A 447 11.36 0.89 14.78
N LEU A 448 10.11 0.49 14.53
CA LEU A 448 9.24 1.11 13.54
C LEU A 448 8.98 2.61 13.79
N PRO A 449 8.46 3.04 14.96
CA PRO A 449 8.20 4.45 15.21
C PRO A 449 9.47 5.31 15.20
N ARG A 450 10.62 4.76 15.63
CA ARG A 450 11.91 5.47 15.57
C ARG A 450 12.39 5.66 14.14
N ILE A 451 12.34 4.63 13.32
CA ILE A 451 12.72 4.73 11.91
C ILE A 451 11.79 5.64 11.14
N ALA A 452 10.48 5.59 11.38
CA ALA A 452 9.51 6.49 10.73
C ALA A 452 9.83 7.98 10.99
N THR A 453 10.44 8.29 12.15
CA THR A 453 10.86 9.65 12.52
C THR A 453 12.24 10.02 11.97
N LEU A 454 13.22 9.12 12.05
CA LEU A 454 14.60 9.36 11.62
C LEU A 454 14.77 9.44 10.11
N LEU A 455 14.11 8.53 9.39
CA LEU A 455 14.34 8.29 7.98
C LEU A 455 14.07 9.50 7.08
N PRO A 456 13.01 10.32 7.28
CA PRO A 456 12.79 11.54 6.51
C PRO A 456 13.93 12.57 6.64
N ALA A 457 14.44 12.78 7.87
CA ALA A 457 15.51 13.73 8.14
C ALA A 457 16.82 13.29 7.48
N ILE A 458 17.16 12.00 7.59
CA ILE A 458 18.37 11.44 6.96
C ILE A 458 18.27 11.51 5.44
N ARG A 459 17.10 11.21 4.84
CA ARG A 459 16.88 11.35 3.40
C ARG A 459 17.01 12.78 2.91
N GLN A 460 16.58 13.76 3.71
CA GLN A 460 16.73 15.16 3.37
C GLN A 460 18.21 15.61 3.39
N ALA A 461 18.99 15.12 4.36
CA ALA A 461 20.41 15.46 4.50
C ALA A 461 21.33 14.68 3.54
N ALA A 462 20.95 13.47 3.13
CA ALA A 462 21.69 12.64 2.17
C ALA A 462 20.80 12.22 0.98
N PRO A 463 20.36 13.16 0.11
CA PRO A 463 19.39 12.88 -0.95
C PRO A 463 19.93 11.93 -2.05
N GLN A 464 21.25 11.78 -2.15
CA GLN A 464 21.90 10.90 -3.12
C GLN A 464 22.04 9.45 -2.60
N ALA A 465 21.76 9.20 -1.32
CA ALA A 465 21.86 7.87 -0.74
C ALA A 465 20.70 6.99 -1.25
N GLY A 466 21.04 5.94 -2.01
CA GLY A 466 20.07 4.94 -2.46
C GLY A 466 19.48 4.14 -1.30
N SER A 467 18.37 3.43 -1.55
CA SER A 467 17.69 2.63 -0.52
C SER A 467 18.62 1.62 0.18
N ALA A 468 19.45 0.92 -0.58
CA ALA A 468 20.43 -0.01 0.00
C ALA A 468 21.43 0.69 0.94
N ALA A 469 21.93 1.86 0.57
CA ALA A 469 22.86 2.63 1.41
C ALA A 469 22.18 3.06 2.72
N LEU A 470 20.94 3.50 2.65
CA LEU A 470 20.15 3.90 3.83
C LEU A 470 19.86 2.72 4.76
N VAL A 471 19.48 1.55 4.22
CA VAL A 471 19.28 0.32 5.01
C VAL A 471 20.57 -0.09 5.70
N ASN A 472 21.67 -0.21 4.96
CA ASN A 472 22.93 -0.71 5.49
C ASN A 472 23.52 0.30 6.50
N GLY A 473 23.48 1.60 6.21
CA GLY A 473 24.01 2.63 7.11
C GLY A 473 23.26 2.74 8.44
N LEU A 474 21.92 2.67 8.41
CA LEU A 474 21.12 2.64 9.65
C LEU A 474 21.32 1.33 10.42
N THR A 475 21.40 0.19 9.73
CA THR A 475 21.63 -1.12 10.37
C THR A 475 23.00 -1.19 11.02
N ALA A 476 24.04 -0.66 10.37
CA ALA A 476 25.38 -0.51 10.93
C ALA A 476 25.36 0.39 12.17
N THR A 477 24.67 1.53 12.11
CA THR A 477 24.52 2.44 13.25
C THR A 477 23.83 1.75 14.43
N PHE A 478 22.71 1.05 14.17
CA PHE A 478 21.99 0.28 15.18
C PHE A 478 22.87 -0.81 15.80
N CYS A 479 23.62 -1.57 14.99
CA CYS A 479 24.53 -2.59 15.47
C CYS A 479 25.56 -2.03 16.46
N GLN A 480 26.10 -0.84 16.17
CA GLN A 480 27.14 -0.21 16.99
C GLN A 480 26.64 0.28 18.35
N VAL A 481 25.37 0.69 18.45
CA VAL A 481 24.86 1.43 19.63
C VAL A 481 23.80 0.68 20.43
N ALA A 482 23.13 -0.32 19.85
CA ALA A 482 22.07 -1.03 20.52
C ALA A 482 22.63 -2.08 21.49
N ASP A 483 22.04 -2.13 22.69
CA ASP A 483 22.35 -3.18 23.65
C ASP A 483 21.59 -4.47 23.31
N ARG A 484 22.33 -5.56 23.10
CA ARG A 484 21.81 -6.88 22.78
C ARG A 484 20.77 -7.37 23.80
N LYS A 485 20.92 -7.00 25.08
CA LYS A 485 19.98 -7.42 26.13
C LYS A 485 18.67 -6.64 26.10
N THR A 486 18.74 -5.36 25.76
CA THR A 486 17.59 -4.45 25.78
C THR A 486 16.65 -4.66 24.59
N VAL A 487 17.16 -5.08 23.43
CA VAL A 487 16.35 -5.30 22.22
C VAL A 487 15.30 -6.42 22.39
N GLY A 488 15.58 -7.43 23.22
CA GLY A 488 14.64 -8.52 23.52
C GLY A 488 14.51 -9.59 22.43
N LEU A 489 15.45 -9.63 21.47
CA LEU A 489 15.53 -10.62 20.40
C LEU A 489 16.92 -11.26 20.35
N ASP A 490 17.04 -12.44 19.74
CA ASP A 490 18.35 -12.95 19.31
C ASP A 490 19.02 -11.91 18.41
N TRP A 491 20.34 -11.75 18.53
CA TRP A 491 21.04 -10.63 17.90
C TRP A 491 20.97 -10.65 16.36
N SER A 492 21.02 -11.82 15.74
CA SER A 492 20.84 -11.94 14.28
C SER A 492 19.42 -11.55 13.86
N THR A 493 18.43 -11.94 14.67
CA THR A 493 17.02 -11.61 14.46
C THR A 493 16.78 -10.11 14.66
N ALA A 494 17.43 -9.49 15.65
CA ALA A 494 17.37 -8.06 15.89
C ALA A 494 17.87 -7.26 14.67
N LEU A 495 19.05 -7.60 14.14
CA LEU A 495 19.62 -6.93 12.97
C LEU A 495 18.77 -7.13 11.72
N GLY A 496 18.29 -8.36 11.48
CA GLY A 496 17.39 -8.66 10.37
C GLY A 496 16.06 -7.90 10.45
N THR A 497 15.45 -7.89 11.64
CA THR A 497 14.19 -7.17 11.90
C THR A 497 14.39 -5.67 11.68
N PHE A 498 15.47 -5.11 12.21
CA PHE A 498 15.78 -3.70 12.06
C PHE A 498 15.98 -3.31 10.59
N ALA A 499 16.80 -4.06 9.85
CA ALA A 499 17.01 -3.84 8.42
C ALA A 499 15.69 -3.94 7.63
N GLY A 500 14.83 -4.90 7.98
CA GLY A 500 13.50 -5.06 7.40
C GLY A 500 12.57 -3.87 7.67
N VAL A 501 12.60 -3.31 8.89
CA VAL A 501 11.85 -2.10 9.25
C VAL A 501 12.32 -0.89 8.44
N VAL A 502 13.64 -0.69 8.31
CA VAL A 502 14.19 0.41 7.50
C VAL A 502 13.79 0.26 6.04
N TYR A 503 13.94 -0.94 5.48
CA TYR A 503 13.53 -1.23 4.10
C TYR A 503 12.03 -0.99 3.89
N GLY A 504 11.19 -1.49 4.81
CA GLY A 504 9.74 -1.30 4.79
C GLY A 504 9.35 0.17 4.79
N GLN A 505 9.96 1.00 5.65
CA GLN A 505 9.71 2.44 5.69
C GLN A 505 10.24 3.20 4.46
N LEU A 506 11.31 2.71 3.82
CA LEU A 506 11.83 3.31 2.59
C LEU A 506 10.91 3.11 1.40
N LYS A 507 10.29 1.93 1.31
CA LYS A 507 9.36 1.56 0.23
C LYS A 507 7.94 2.05 0.50
N ASN A 508 7.46 1.84 1.73
CA ASN A 508 6.08 2.07 2.14
C ASN A 508 6.05 2.79 3.51
N PRO A 509 6.24 4.12 3.53
CA PRO A 509 6.28 4.88 4.78
C PRO A 509 4.95 4.75 5.54
N SER A 510 4.97 4.15 6.72
CA SER A 510 3.76 4.02 7.53
C SER A 510 3.39 5.34 8.19
N ARG A 511 2.10 5.62 8.35
CA ARG A 511 1.62 6.64 9.29
C ARG A 511 1.82 6.10 10.70
N VAL A 512 2.70 6.72 11.46
CA VAL A 512 2.80 6.50 12.89
C VAL A 512 2.21 7.75 13.53
N ASP A 513 1.07 7.59 14.20
CA ASP A 513 0.48 8.65 15.02
C ASP A 513 1.52 9.06 16.08
N LYS A 514 1.69 10.38 16.27
CA LYS A 514 2.56 10.91 17.32
C LYS A 514 1.88 10.84 18.67
#